data_AF-A0A9E4SUT4-F1
#
_entry.id   AF-A0A9E4SUT4-F1
#
_cell.length_a   1.000
_cell.length_b   1.000
_cell.length_c   1.000
_cell.angle_alpha   90.00
_cell.angle_beta   90.00
_cell.angle_gamma   90.00
#
_symmetry.space_group_name_H-M   'P 1'
#
loop_
_entity.id
_entity.type
_entity.pdbx_description
1 polymer ?
#
loop_
_entity_poly.entity_id
_entity_poly.type
_entity_poly.pdbx_seq_one_letter_code
_entity_poly.pdbx_strand_id
1 'polypeptide(L)'
;MLRLTVSLAALVLLAVACSGGGQHEPTPAPTDVLPDPTASASPTPTASPAPAAIPALTIADVFPPRDLGQFGLDPSRLRTLIATGDVIPARNTDFIIREEGDNFLYTVEKTAGILAAADVTVVNLEAPLIGHCPVHTAGFTFCGRPGFTGALVEAGVDVVTIENNHIGNWGIDGIAETVGHLEAAGMIWADRQTPAIVDVRGLKFGFIAFNGVIELIDRAAMVEQIEALRPQVDVLAVSYHWGAEYVSLPTVAAGIADDDPVAIAHLAIDAGADLVIGNHPHWV
;
A
#
# COMPACT_ATOMS: atom_id res chain seq x y z
N MET A 1 -10.47 -55.48 -24.42
CA MET A 1 -10.41 -56.39 -23.25
C MET A 1 -10.43 -55.50 -22.00
N LEU A 2 -11.62 -55.16 -21.46
CA LEU A 2 -12.24 -55.77 -20.26
C LEU A 2 -11.28 -55.70 -19.04
N ARG A 3 -11.52 -54.98 -17.93
CA ARG A 3 -12.74 -54.88 -17.11
C ARG A 3 -12.78 -53.61 -16.24
N LEU A 4 -13.99 -53.08 -16.08
CA LEU A 4 -14.49 -52.23 -14.99
C LEU A 4 -14.27 -52.86 -13.60
N THR A 5 -14.01 -52.03 -12.59
CA THR A 5 -14.52 -52.25 -11.22
C THR A 5 -14.95 -50.91 -10.61
N VAL A 6 -16.27 -50.79 -10.45
CA VAL A 6 -16.98 -49.76 -9.66
C VAL A 6 -16.97 -50.21 -8.19
N SER A 7 -16.82 -49.29 -7.24
CA SER A 7 -17.13 -49.54 -5.83
C SER A 7 -18.03 -48.42 -5.31
N LEU A 8 -19.23 -48.83 -4.93
CA LEU A 8 -20.34 -48.05 -4.40
C LEU A 8 -20.66 -48.60 -3.01
N ALA A 9 -20.63 -47.76 -1.98
CA ALA A 9 -21.24 -48.00 -0.66
C ALA A 9 -21.12 -46.72 0.17
N ALA A 10 -22.05 -46.29 1.02
CA ALA A 10 -23.48 -46.47 1.15
C ALA A 10 -23.92 -45.31 2.08
N LEU A 11 -25.01 -44.64 1.75
CA LEU A 11 -25.59 -43.53 2.51
C LEU A 11 -26.44 -44.09 3.66
N VAL A 12 -26.26 -43.62 4.89
CA VAL A 12 -27.17 -43.92 6.03
C VAL A 12 -27.73 -42.60 6.56
N LEU A 13 -29.00 -42.35 6.22
CA LEU A 13 -29.88 -41.40 6.92
C LEU A 13 -30.54 -42.12 8.09
N LEU A 14 -30.52 -41.53 9.29
CA LEU A 14 -31.48 -41.86 10.35
C LEU A 14 -32.39 -40.65 10.59
N ALA A 15 -33.66 -40.81 10.21
CA ALA A 15 -34.76 -40.00 10.69
C ALA A 15 -35.51 -40.81 11.76
N VAL A 16 -35.73 -40.22 12.93
CA VAL A 16 -36.71 -40.71 13.90
C VAL A 16 -37.52 -39.51 14.37
N ALA A 17 -38.80 -39.53 14.00
CA ALA A 17 -39.85 -38.73 14.61
C ALA A 17 -40.83 -39.70 15.24
N CYS A 18 -41.25 -39.43 16.49
CA CYS A 18 -42.60 -39.72 16.93
C CYS A 18 -42.95 -38.89 18.17
N SER A 19 -44.06 -38.18 17.99
CA SER A 19 -44.92 -37.42 18.89
C SER A 19 -45.39 -38.15 20.15
N GLY A 20 -45.66 -37.37 21.20
CA GLY A 20 -46.52 -37.76 22.31
C GLY A 20 -46.98 -36.53 23.10
N GLY A 21 -48.19 -36.06 22.80
CA GLY A 21 -48.85 -35.00 23.56
C GLY A 21 -49.54 -35.54 24.80
N GLY A 22 -49.50 -34.77 25.89
CA GLY A 22 -50.27 -35.00 27.12
C GLY A 22 -50.68 -33.66 27.70
N GLN A 23 -51.98 -33.42 27.76
CA GLN A 23 -52.59 -32.23 28.35
C GLN A 23 -52.59 -32.33 29.87
N HIS A 24 -52.24 -31.24 30.55
CA HIS A 24 -52.52 -31.05 31.97
C HIS A 24 -53.02 -29.63 32.20
N GLU A 25 -54.28 -29.52 32.60
CA GLU A 25 -54.89 -28.28 33.10
C GLU A 25 -54.34 -27.93 34.49
N PRO A 26 -54.18 -26.63 34.81
CA PRO A 26 -53.56 -26.19 36.05
C PRO A 26 -54.56 -26.07 37.21
N THR A 27 -54.10 -26.38 38.43
CA THR A 27 -54.80 -26.07 39.68
C THR A 27 -54.36 -24.68 40.17
N PRO A 28 -55.24 -23.82 40.73
CA PRO A 28 -54.87 -22.44 41.08
C PRO A 28 -54.08 -22.39 42.39
N ALA A 29 -52.95 -21.67 42.36
CA ALA A 29 -52.16 -21.31 43.55
C ALA A 29 -52.65 -19.98 44.14
N PRO A 30 -52.54 -19.76 45.46
CA PRO A 30 -53.09 -18.59 46.14
C PRO A 30 -52.34 -17.31 45.76
N THR A 31 -53.10 -16.23 45.59
CA THR A 31 -52.60 -14.88 45.32
C THR A 31 -52.07 -14.25 46.59
N ASP A 32 -50.75 -14.31 46.80
CA ASP A 32 -50.03 -13.38 47.65
C ASP A 32 -49.52 -12.22 46.79
N VAL A 33 -50.12 -11.05 46.98
CA VAL A 33 -49.68 -9.79 46.37
C VAL A 33 -48.47 -9.31 47.16
N LEU A 34 -47.27 -9.61 46.64
CA LEU A 34 -46.05 -8.93 47.08
C LEU A 34 -46.02 -7.51 46.50
N PRO A 35 -45.68 -6.48 47.29
CA PRO A 35 -45.55 -5.12 46.78
C PRO A 35 -44.42 -5.02 45.75
N ASP A 36 -44.64 -4.20 44.72
CA ASP A 36 -43.69 -3.93 43.64
C ASP A 36 -42.29 -3.58 44.20
N PRO A 37 -41.20 -4.20 43.73
CA PRO A 37 -39.88 -3.73 44.04
C PRO A 37 -39.73 -2.34 43.44
N THR A 38 -39.56 -1.34 44.31
CA THR A 38 -39.20 0.02 43.89
C THR A 38 -37.91 -0.06 43.07
N ALA A 39 -37.98 0.39 41.81
CA ALA A 39 -36.85 0.40 40.91
C ALA A 39 -35.70 1.21 41.52
N SER A 40 -34.66 0.51 41.98
CA SER A 40 -33.39 1.14 42.33
C SER A 40 -32.78 1.68 41.05
N ALA A 41 -32.44 2.97 41.02
CA ALA A 41 -31.76 3.57 39.88
C ALA A 41 -30.45 2.83 39.62
N SER A 42 -30.30 2.25 38.42
CA SER A 42 -29.02 1.71 37.96
C SER A 42 -27.99 2.85 37.91
N PRO A 43 -26.75 2.64 38.36
CA PRO A 43 -25.71 3.65 38.24
C PRO A 43 -25.48 3.96 36.77
N THR A 44 -25.58 5.24 36.40
CA THR A 44 -25.23 5.71 35.05
C THR A 44 -23.75 5.38 34.79
N PRO A 45 -23.41 4.66 33.70
CA PRO A 45 -22.01 4.41 33.38
C PRO A 45 -21.32 5.76 33.19
N THR A 46 -20.29 6.01 34.01
CA THR A 46 -19.42 7.16 33.81
C THR A 46 -18.69 6.94 32.49
N ALA A 47 -18.79 7.91 31.57
CA ALA A 47 -18.12 7.86 30.28
C ALA A 47 -16.62 7.59 30.52
N SER A 48 -16.11 6.50 29.94
CA SER A 48 -14.68 6.24 29.91
C SER A 48 -14.02 7.43 29.21
N PRO A 49 -12.92 8.00 29.76
CA PRO A 49 -12.21 9.07 29.06
C PRO A 49 -11.88 8.62 27.65
N ALA A 50 -12.13 9.50 26.68
CA ALA A 50 -11.75 9.25 25.30
C ALA A 50 -10.26 8.86 25.26
N PRO A 51 -9.85 7.87 24.45
CA PRO A 51 -8.44 7.55 24.28
C PRO A 51 -7.68 8.84 23.99
N ALA A 52 -6.57 9.07 24.71
CA ALA A 52 -5.72 10.21 24.43
C ALA A 52 -5.34 10.17 22.94
N ALA A 53 -5.54 11.29 22.24
CA ALA A 53 -5.15 11.39 20.84
C ALA A 53 -3.67 11.03 20.70
N ILE A 54 -3.35 10.07 19.84
CA ILE A 54 -1.96 9.74 19.52
C ILE A 54 -1.35 11.01 18.92
N PRO A 55 -0.22 11.51 19.47
CA PRO A 55 0.40 12.72 18.95
C PRO A 55 0.79 12.52 17.49
N ALA A 56 0.63 13.57 16.68
CA ALA A 56 1.03 13.55 15.28
C ALA A 56 2.55 13.37 15.19
N LEU A 57 3.00 12.42 14.36
CA LEU A 57 4.41 12.17 14.12
C LEU A 57 4.99 13.34 13.31
N THR A 58 6.15 13.84 13.72
CA THR A 58 6.90 14.89 13.03
C THR A 58 8.17 14.32 12.40
N ILE A 59 8.73 15.05 11.43
CA ILE A 59 10.02 14.66 10.83
C ILE A 59 11.15 14.61 11.88
N ALA A 60 11.06 15.43 12.93
CA ALA A 60 12.04 15.43 14.03
C ALA A 60 11.91 14.19 14.94
N ASP A 61 10.76 13.51 14.95
CA ASP A 61 10.60 12.25 15.69
C ASP A 61 11.30 11.09 14.96
N VAL A 62 11.36 11.15 13.62
CA VAL A 62 12.07 10.17 12.77
C VAL A 62 13.55 10.49 12.64
N PHE A 63 13.87 11.76 12.38
CA PHE A 63 15.21 12.32 12.25
C PHE A 63 15.44 13.36 13.35
N PRO A 64 15.67 12.93 14.60
CA PRO A 64 15.95 13.87 15.68
C PRO A 64 17.18 14.70 15.35
N PRO A 65 17.24 16.00 15.74
CA PRO A 65 18.41 16.84 15.50
C PRO A 65 19.69 16.12 15.93
N ARG A 66 20.58 15.85 14.98
CA ARG A 66 21.88 15.21 15.24
C ARG A 66 22.98 16.26 15.07
N ASP A 67 23.94 16.25 15.99
CA ASP A 67 25.19 16.96 15.74
C ASP A 67 25.99 16.18 14.69
N LEU A 68 25.89 16.65 13.44
CA LEU A 68 26.64 16.10 12.32
C LEU A 68 28.00 16.80 12.12
N GLY A 69 28.35 17.75 13.00
CA GLY A 69 29.62 18.48 12.93
C GLY A 69 30.84 17.57 12.99
N GLN A 70 30.74 16.43 13.70
CA GLN A 70 31.78 15.41 13.75
C GLN A 70 32.11 14.77 12.40
N PHE A 71 31.17 14.78 11.45
CA PHE A 71 31.36 14.24 10.11
C PHE A 71 31.90 15.30 9.13
N GLY A 72 32.05 16.56 9.55
CA GLY A 72 32.49 17.66 8.69
C GLY A 72 31.54 17.92 7.51
N LEU A 73 30.26 17.51 7.63
CA LEU A 73 29.26 17.70 6.58
C LEU A 73 28.84 19.16 6.50
N ASP A 74 28.64 19.66 5.28
CA ASP A 74 28.05 20.97 5.04
C ASP A 74 26.53 20.92 5.33
N PRO A 75 26.03 21.58 6.39
CA PRO A 75 24.61 21.52 6.74
C PRO A 75 23.70 22.08 5.65
N SER A 76 24.20 22.98 4.80
CA SER A 76 23.43 23.55 3.68
C SER A 76 23.13 22.54 2.57
N ARG A 77 23.86 21.42 2.54
CA ARG A 77 23.70 20.32 1.58
C ARG A 77 22.91 19.12 2.13
N LEU A 78 22.50 19.16 3.39
CA LEU A 78 21.67 18.09 3.96
C LEU A 78 20.26 18.12 3.40
N ARG A 79 19.76 16.95 2.99
CA ARG A 79 18.40 16.76 2.49
C ARG A 79 17.75 15.57 3.17
N THR A 80 16.45 15.65 3.39
CA THR A 80 15.63 14.54 3.88
C THR A 80 14.81 13.98 2.74
N LEU A 81 14.97 12.69 2.47
CA LEU A 81 14.15 11.96 1.52
C LEU A 81 13.27 10.96 2.28
N ILE A 82 11.97 10.95 2.00
CA ILE A 82 11.05 9.90 2.42
C ILE A 82 10.66 9.09 1.18
N ALA A 83 10.89 7.78 1.23
CA ALA A 83 10.33 6.83 0.29
C ALA A 83 9.24 6.02 0.98
N THR A 84 8.08 5.87 0.34
CA THR A 84 6.99 5.04 0.87
C THR A 84 7.00 3.65 0.27
N GLY A 85 6.21 2.76 0.88
CA GLY A 85 5.82 1.51 0.25
C GLY A 85 4.85 1.71 -0.91
N ASP A 86 4.20 0.62 -1.28
CA ASP A 86 3.23 0.57 -2.35
C ASP A 86 1.95 1.35 -2.04
N VAL A 87 1.64 2.33 -2.88
CA VAL A 87 0.42 3.12 -2.83
C VAL A 87 -0.60 2.49 -3.77
N ILE A 88 -1.55 1.75 -3.19
CA ILE A 88 -2.60 1.03 -3.93
C ILE A 88 -3.97 1.66 -3.61
N PRO A 89 -4.42 2.66 -4.39
CA PRO A 89 -5.75 3.26 -4.28
C PRO A 89 -6.83 2.38 -4.92
N ALA A 90 -6.76 1.07 -4.70
CA ALA A 90 -7.64 0.06 -5.27
C ALA A 90 -8.26 -0.82 -4.17
N ARG A 91 -9.11 -1.77 -4.55
CA ARG A 91 -9.74 -2.73 -3.63
C ARG A 91 -10.42 -2.04 -2.45
N ASN A 92 -10.13 -2.49 -1.23
CA ASN A 92 -10.71 -1.99 0.00
C ASN A 92 -10.36 -0.50 0.25
N THR A 93 -9.21 -0.02 -0.21
CA THR A 93 -8.85 1.40 -0.12
C THR A 93 -9.85 2.27 -0.89
N ASP A 94 -10.13 1.91 -2.14
CA ASP A 94 -11.07 2.65 -2.99
C ASP A 94 -12.53 2.48 -2.53
N PHE A 95 -12.85 1.33 -1.92
CA PHE A 95 -14.15 1.14 -1.26
C PHE A 95 -14.33 2.11 -0.08
N ILE A 96 -13.35 2.20 0.82
CA ILE A 96 -13.40 3.13 1.96
C ILE A 96 -13.47 4.58 1.50
N ILE A 97 -12.70 4.98 0.48
CA ILE A 97 -12.78 6.35 -0.09
C ILE A 97 -14.22 6.69 -0.51
N ARG A 98 -14.95 5.73 -1.10
CA ARG A 98 -16.37 5.94 -1.47
C ARG A 98 -17.29 6.05 -0.26
N GLU A 99 -17.09 5.22 0.75
CA GLU A 99 -17.86 5.30 2.00
C GLU A 99 -17.65 6.63 2.71
N GLU A 100 -16.44 7.18 2.63
CA GLU A 100 -16.07 8.52 3.11
C GLU A 100 -16.54 9.65 2.16
N GLY A 101 -17.50 9.38 1.26
CA GLY A 101 -18.10 10.40 0.40
C GLY A 101 -17.18 10.89 -0.72
N ASP A 102 -16.37 9.99 -1.28
CA ASP A 102 -15.31 10.30 -2.24
C ASP A 102 -14.21 11.22 -1.68
N ASN A 103 -13.98 11.15 -0.37
CA ASN A 103 -12.89 11.85 0.29
C ASN A 103 -11.55 11.10 0.09
N PHE A 104 -10.85 11.40 -1.00
CA PHE A 104 -9.54 10.81 -1.29
C PHE A 104 -8.48 11.14 -0.22
N LEU A 105 -8.55 12.33 0.37
CA LEU A 105 -7.57 12.84 1.34
C LEU A 105 -7.60 12.04 2.65
N TYR A 106 -8.72 11.38 2.96
CA TYR A 106 -8.83 10.47 4.10
C TYR A 106 -7.65 9.48 4.18
N THR A 107 -7.19 8.98 3.03
CA THR A 107 -6.11 7.98 2.98
C THR A 107 -4.76 8.48 3.47
N VAL A 108 -4.55 9.80 3.48
CA VAL A 108 -3.28 10.43 3.87
C VAL A 108 -3.42 11.37 5.05
N GLU A 109 -4.63 11.57 5.59
CA GLU A 109 -4.91 12.61 6.60
C GLU A 109 -3.98 12.55 7.83
N LYS A 110 -3.53 11.35 8.20
CA LYS A 110 -2.68 11.11 9.38
C LYS A 110 -1.19 11.14 9.09
N THR A 111 -0.80 11.09 7.81
CA THR A 111 0.59 10.96 7.38
C THR A 111 1.05 12.11 6.49
N ALA A 112 0.14 12.86 5.88
CA ALA A 112 0.45 13.95 4.97
C ALA A 112 1.41 14.96 5.59
N GLY A 113 1.19 15.33 6.86
CA GLY A 113 2.06 16.29 7.55
C GLY A 113 3.52 15.83 7.72
N ILE A 114 3.80 14.53 7.90
CA ILE A 114 5.17 14.05 7.97
C ILE A 114 5.79 13.86 6.58
N LEU A 115 5.00 13.39 5.61
CA LEU A 115 5.45 13.20 4.24
C LEU A 115 5.83 14.55 3.61
N ALA A 116 4.94 15.54 3.69
CA ALA A 116 5.16 16.89 3.16
C ALA A 116 6.28 17.67 3.89
N ALA A 117 6.76 17.19 5.03
CA ALA A 117 7.87 17.80 5.75
C ALA A 117 9.25 17.35 5.24
N ALA A 118 9.33 16.32 4.40
CA ALA A 118 10.57 15.93 3.73
C ALA A 118 10.97 16.95 2.65
N ASP A 119 12.24 16.92 2.25
CA ASP A 119 12.70 17.71 1.11
C ASP A 119 12.38 17.05 -0.23
N VAL A 120 12.23 15.72 -0.22
CA VAL A 120 11.71 14.91 -1.33
C VAL A 120 10.87 13.78 -0.76
N THR A 121 9.64 13.61 -1.24
CA THR A 121 8.82 12.42 -1.01
C THR A 121 8.62 11.66 -2.32
N VAL A 122 8.97 10.38 -2.31
CA VAL A 122 8.78 9.46 -3.44
C VAL A 122 7.85 8.32 -3.07
N VAL A 123 6.95 7.97 -3.98
CA VAL A 123 5.99 6.85 -3.81
C VAL A 123 6.05 5.89 -5.00
N ASN A 124 5.67 4.63 -4.78
CA ASN A 124 5.31 3.71 -5.85
C ASN A 124 3.79 3.67 -6.00
N LEU A 125 3.26 4.19 -7.11
CA LEU A 125 1.83 4.12 -7.43
C LEU A 125 1.53 2.81 -8.15
N GLU A 126 1.07 1.82 -7.39
CA GLU A 126 0.82 0.46 -7.85
C GLU A 126 -0.64 0.24 -8.24
N ALA A 127 -1.22 1.23 -8.90
CA ALA A 127 -2.48 1.07 -9.60
C ALA A 127 -2.61 2.18 -10.65
N PRO A 128 -3.09 1.88 -11.86
CA PRO A 128 -3.45 2.93 -12.80
C PRO A 128 -4.62 3.75 -12.25
N LEU A 129 -4.61 5.05 -12.47
CA LEU A 129 -5.71 5.96 -12.15
C LEU A 129 -6.58 6.11 -13.39
N ILE A 130 -7.79 5.57 -13.35
CA ILE A 130 -8.72 5.60 -14.49
C ILE A 130 -10.11 6.08 -14.08
N GLY A 131 -10.76 6.85 -14.94
CA GLY A 131 -12.08 7.45 -14.65
C GLY A 131 -13.18 6.42 -14.45
N HIS A 132 -13.07 5.24 -15.05
CA HIS A 132 -14.08 4.18 -15.03
C HIS A 132 -13.68 2.96 -14.18
N CYS A 133 -12.90 3.18 -13.12
CA CYS A 133 -12.48 2.11 -12.21
C CYS A 133 -13.69 1.44 -11.52
N PRO A 134 -13.97 0.14 -11.77
CA PRO A 134 -15.08 -0.57 -11.16
C PRO A 134 -14.84 -0.83 -9.68
N VAL A 135 -15.91 -0.72 -8.89
CA VAL A 135 -15.88 -1.05 -7.47
C VAL A 135 -15.66 -2.54 -7.28
N HIS A 136 -14.62 -2.90 -6.55
CA HIS A 136 -14.35 -4.25 -6.09
C HIS A 136 -13.48 -4.18 -4.83
N THR A 137 -13.49 -5.23 -4.00
CA THR A 137 -12.71 -5.29 -2.76
C THR A 137 -11.65 -6.40 -2.75
N ALA A 138 -11.60 -7.22 -3.80
CA ALA A 138 -10.71 -8.38 -3.90
C ALA A 138 -10.27 -8.64 -5.36
N GLY A 139 -9.22 -9.45 -5.53
CA GLY A 139 -8.59 -9.71 -6.83
C GLY A 139 -7.31 -8.90 -7.01
N PHE A 140 -6.68 -9.05 -8.18
CA PHE A 140 -5.35 -8.49 -8.51
C PHE A 140 -5.39 -7.62 -9.77
N THR A 141 -6.57 -7.21 -10.21
CA THR A 141 -6.74 -6.22 -11.29
C THR A 141 -7.02 -4.88 -10.65
N PHE A 142 -5.96 -4.13 -10.38
CA PHE A 142 -6.05 -2.86 -9.66
C PHE A 142 -6.42 -1.72 -10.60
N CYS A 143 -7.17 -0.78 -10.05
CA CYS A 143 -7.29 0.58 -10.53
C CYS A 143 -7.64 1.48 -9.36
N GLY A 144 -7.21 2.73 -9.42
CA GLY A 144 -7.72 3.83 -8.63
C GLY A 144 -8.49 4.82 -9.50
N ARG A 145 -9.07 5.82 -8.85
CA ARG A 145 -9.81 6.90 -9.52
C ARG A 145 -8.97 8.19 -9.58
N PRO A 146 -9.19 9.06 -10.58
CA PRO A 146 -8.34 10.24 -10.81
C PRO A 146 -8.24 11.21 -9.62
N GLY A 147 -9.29 11.28 -8.80
CA GLY A 147 -9.29 12.12 -7.59
C GLY A 147 -8.21 11.75 -6.56
N PHE A 148 -7.61 10.56 -6.66
CA PHE A 148 -6.51 10.15 -5.80
C PHE A 148 -5.23 10.98 -6.01
N THR A 149 -5.09 11.66 -7.16
CA THR A 149 -4.02 12.65 -7.35
C THR A 149 -4.06 13.76 -6.30
N GLY A 150 -5.25 14.13 -5.81
CA GLY A 150 -5.39 15.08 -4.71
C GLY A 150 -4.79 14.59 -3.38
N ALA A 151 -4.85 13.28 -3.11
CA ALA A 151 -4.21 12.70 -1.93
C ALA A 151 -2.67 12.71 -2.04
N LEU A 152 -2.13 12.47 -3.24
CA LEU A 152 -0.69 12.55 -3.50
C LEU A 152 -0.19 13.99 -3.32
N VAL A 153 -0.93 14.98 -3.83
CA VAL A 153 -0.60 16.40 -3.65
C VAL A 153 -0.67 16.81 -2.17
N GLU A 154 -1.73 16.41 -1.45
CA GLU A 154 -1.87 16.71 -0.02
C GLU A 154 -0.74 16.09 0.81
N ALA A 155 -0.28 14.90 0.44
CA ALA A 155 0.85 14.24 1.07
C ALA A 155 2.22 14.85 0.74
N GLY A 156 2.29 15.86 -0.15
CA GLY A 156 3.53 16.48 -0.57
C GLY A 156 4.42 15.53 -1.37
N VAL A 157 3.84 14.65 -2.20
CA VAL A 157 4.60 13.74 -3.07
C VAL A 157 5.24 14.53 -4.21
N ASP A 158 6.56 14.43 -4.33
CA ASP A 158 7.34 15.09 -5.37
C ASP A 158 7.55 14.20 -6.60
N VAL A 159 7.74 12.89 -6.38
CA VAL A 159 8.00 11.91 -7.44
C VAL A 159 7.11 10.68 -7.28
N VAL A 160 6.45 10.30 -8.38
CA VAL A 160 5.63 9.09 -8.47
C VAL A 160 6.31 8.08 -9.38
N THR A 161 6.79 6.98 -8.81
CA THR A 161 7.23 5.83 -9.61
C THR A 161 6.02 4.99 -10.02
N ILE A 162 5.96 4.58 -11.27
CA ILE A 162 4.83 3.79 -11.82
C ILE A 162 5.26 2.43 -12.39
N GLU A 163 6.54 2.09 -12.30
CA GLU A 163 7.10 0.85 -12.85
C GLU A 163 6.88 -0.33 -11.91
N ASN A 164 5.70 -0.94 -11.98
CA ASN A 164 5.28 -2.08 -11.16
C ASN A 164 4.39 -3.04 -11.96
N ASN A 165 4.02 -4.18 -11.35
CA ASN A 165 3.22 -5.22 -12.00
C ASN A 165 1.74 -4.85 -12.20
N HIS A 166 1.23 -3.81 -11.53
CA HIS A 166 -0.17 -3.45 -11.62
C HIS A 166 -0.47 -2.26 -12.53
N ILE A 167 0.52 -1.43 -12.85
CA ILE A 167 0.33 -0.24 -13.69
C ILE A 167 -0.33 -0.57 -15.04
N GLY A 168 -0.01 -1.73 -15.61
CA GLY A 168 -0.54 -2.21 -16.89
C GLY A 168 -1.86 -2.97 -16.80
N ASN A 169 -2.52 -3.06 -15.64
CA ASN A 169 -3.76 -3.83 -15.47
C ASN A 169 -4.92 -3.37 -16.38
N TRP A 170 -4.87 -2.12 -16.84
CA TRP A 170 -5.85 -1.53 -17.78
C TRP A 170 -5.23 -1.19 -19.14
N GLY A 171 -4.14 -1.88 -19.49
CA GLY A 171 -3.43 -1.72 -20.75
C GLY A 171 -2.79 -0.34 -20.91
N ILE A 172 -2.31 -0.07 -22.11
CA ILE A 172 -1.60 1.17 -22.44
C ILE A 172 -2.47 2.41 -22.27
N ASP A 173 -3.78 2.29 -22.50
CA ASP A 173 -4.73 3.39 -22.31
C ASP A 173 -4.83 3.78 -20.82
N GLY A 174 -4.86 2.79 -19.91
CA GLY A 174 -4.85 3.05 -18.47
C GLY A 174 -3.54 3.69 -17.99
N ILE A 175 -2.40 3.29 -18.55
CA ILE A 175 -1.10 3.92 -18.27
C ILE A 175 -1.11 5.38 -18.74
N ALA A 176 -1.51 5.62 -19.99
CA ALA A 176 -1.56 6.96 -20.58
C ALA A 176 -2.53 7.89 -19.82
N GLU A 177 -3.69 7.37 -19.42
CA GLU A 177 -4.64 8.11 -18.58
C GLU A 177 -4.04 8.46 -17.22
N THR A 178 -3.34 7.51 -16.57
CA THR A 178 -2.66 7.73 -15.29
C THR A 178 -1.62 8.84 -15.39
N VAL A 179 -0.75 8.77 -16.40
CA VAL A 179 0.27 9.79 -16.67
C VAL A 179 -0.39 11.15 -16.88
N GLY A 180 -1.46 11.21 -17.69
CA GLY A 180 -2.20 12.45 -17.91
C GLY A 180 -2.76 13.07 -16.62
N HIS A 181 -3.26 12.26 -15.70
CA HIS A 181 -3.75 12.74 -14.40
C HIS A 181 -2.60 13.23 -13.50
N LEU A 182 -1.47 12.53 -13.46
CA LEU A 182 -0.28 12.95 -12.71
C LEU A 182 0.26 14.29 -13.22
N GLU A 183 0.43 14.42 -14.54
CA GLU A 183 0.91 15.65 -15.18
C GLU A 183 -0.05 16.82 -15.00
N ALA A 184 -1.37 16.57 -15.10
CA ALA A 184 -2.38 17.60 -14.85
C ALA A 184 -2.37 18.11 -13.40
N ALA A 185 -1.95 17.27 -12.45
CA ALA A 185 -1.74 17.65 -11.05
C ALA A 185 -0.35 18.26 -10.79
N GLY A 186 0.50 18.40 -11.82
CA GLY A 186 1.85 18.95 -11.70
C GLY A 186 2.86 18.00 -11.05
N MET A 187 2.54 16.70 -10.97
CA MET A 187 3.43 15.70 -10.40
C MET A 187 4.46 15.23 -11.42
N ILE A 188 5.68 15.00 -10.94
CA ILE A 188 6.75 14.38 -11.72
C ILE A 188 6.63 12.87 -11.51
N TRP A 189 6.71 12.12 -12.60
CA TRP A 189 6.63 10.68 -12.57
C TRP A 189 7.89 10.04 -13.17
N ALA A 190 8.17 8.81 -12.77
CA ALA A 190 9.30 8.06 -13.27
C ALA A 190 8.92 6.61 -13.59
N ASP A 191 9.47 6.12 -14.68
CA ASP A 191 9.45 4.71 -15.06
C ASP A 191 10.85 4.32 -15.60
N ARG A 192 10.99 3.12 -16.16
CA ARG A 192 12.30 2.68 -16.69
C ARG A 192 12.77 3.46 -17.91
N GLN A 193 11.89 4.11 -18.66
CA GLN A 193 12.18 4.82 -19.91
C GLN A 193 12.23 6.34 -19.72
N THR A 194 11.56 6.84 -18.69
CA THR A 194 11.34 8.24 -18.37
C THR A 194 11.84 8.48 -16.95
N PRO A 195 13.15 8.72 -16.75
CA PRO A 195 13.67 9.06 -15.44
C PRO A 195 13.21 10.45 -15.02
N ALA A 196 12.97 10.64 -13.72
CA ALA A 196 12.67 11.93 -13.13
C ALA A 196 13.94 12.58 -12.57
N ILE A 197 14.06 13.91 -12.71
CA ILE A 197 15.08 14.69 -12.02
C ILE A 197 14.41 15.86 -11.30
N VAL A 198 14.65 15.99 -10.00
CA VAL A 198 14.14 17.10 -9.17
C VAL A 198 15.31 17.91 -8.58
N ASP A 199 15.21 19.23 -8.62
CA ASP A 199 16.18 20.13 -7.99
C ASP A 199 15.68 20.53 -6.59
N VAL A 200 16.48 20.19 -5.58
CA VAL A 200 16.16 20.43 -4.18
C VAL A 200 17.23 21.33 -3.60
N ARG A 201 16.97 22.64 -3.68
CA ARG A 201 17.89 23.68 -3.21
C ARG A 201 19.29 23.51 -3.81
N GLY A 202 19.38 23.33 -5.13
CA GLY A 202 20.61 23.21 -5.89
C GLY A 202 21.25 21.82 -5.89
N LEU A 203 20.58 20.81 -5.33
CA LEU A 203 20.99 19.40 -5.46
C LEU A 203 20.00 18.65 -6.34
N LYS A 204 20.50 17.98 -7.37
CA LYS A 204 19.68 17.22 -8.31
C LYS A 204 19.52 15.78 -7.83
N PHE A 205 18.29 15.36 -7.62
CA PHE A 205 17.92 13.97 -7.33
C PHE A 205 17.36 13.33 -8.58
N GLY A 206 17.96 12.23 -9.03
CA GLY A 206 17.48 11.38 -10.12
C GLY A 206 16.71 10.17 -9.61
N PHE A 207 15.65 9.80 -10.32
CA PHE A 207 14.84 8.62 -10.04
C PHE A 207 14.61 7.84 -11.34
N ILE A 208 14.85 6.53 -11.28
CA ILE A 208 14.51 5.58 -12.33
C ILE A 208 13.95 4.32 -11.65
N ALA A 209 12.98 3.66 -12.28
CA ALA A 209 12.26 2.54 -11.65
C ALA A 209 12.24 1.31 -12.56
N PHE A 210 12.19 0.11 -11.97
CA PHE A 210 12.20 -1.19 -12.67
C PHE A 210 11.17 -2.16 -12.07
N ASN A 211 10.49 -2.90 -12.94
CA ASN A 211 9.59 -3.99 -12.56
C ASN A 211 10.29 -5.35 -12.74
N GLY A 212 10.53 -6.04 -11.62
CA GLY A 212 11.11 -7.38 -11.56
C GLY A 212 10.11 -8.45 -11.10
N VAL A 213 8.81 -8.27 -11.36
CA VAL A 213 7.75 -9.22 -10.99
C VAL A 213 7.20 -9.92 -12.23
N ILE A 214 6.84 -9.16 -13.27
CA ILE A 214 6.25 -9.71 -14.51
C ILE A 214 7.34 -10.22 -15.45
N GLU A 215 8.45 -9.49 -15.54
CA GLU A 215 9.55 -9.78 -16.45
C GLU A 215 10.88 -9.72 -15.71
N LEU A 216 11.88 -10.44 -16.25
CA LEU A 216 13.24 -10.34 -15.77
C LEU A 216 13.78 -8.94 -16.05
N ILE A 217 14.49 -8.39 -15.09
CA ILE A 217 15.20 -7.13 -15.26
C ILE A 217 16.35 -7.37 -16.24
N ASP A 218 16.31 -6.67 -17.38
CA ASP A 218 17.44 -6.63 -18.31
C ASP A 218 18.60 -5.87 -17.65
N ARG A 219 19.54 -6.65 -17.11
CA ARG A 219 20.69 -6.14 -16.36
C ARG A 219 21.58 -5.23 -17.20
N ALA A 220 21.74 -5.51 -18.49
CA ALA A 220 22.59 -4.71 -19.35
C ALA A 220 21.93 -3.35 -19.65
N ALA A 221 20.65 -3.36 -20.00
CA ALA A 221 19.88 -2.13 -20.21
C ALA A 221 19.79 -1.30 -18.92
N MET A 222 19.54 -1.95 -17.78
CA MET A 222 19.50 -1.30 -16.46
C MET A 222 20.82 -0.57 -16.16
N VAL A 223 21.97 -1.23 -16.35
CA VAL A 223 23.29 -0.61 -16.15
C VAL A 223 23.48 0.57 -17.09
N GLU A 224 23.19 0.42 -18.38
CA GLU A 224 23.31 1.50 -19.37
C GLU A 224 22.47 2.72 -18.97
N GLN A 225 21.24 2.51 -18.52
CA GLN A 225 20.35 3.59 -18.09
C GLN A 225 20.83 4.30 -16.82
N ILE A 226 21.33 3.54 -15.84
CA ILE A 226 21.91 4.10 -14.60
C ILE A 226 23.16 4.93 -14.96
N GLU A 227 24.07 4.39 -15.75
CA GLU A 227 25.30 5.06 -16.18
C GLU A 227 25.01 6.34 -16.99
N ALA A 228 23.96 6.32 -17.82
CA ALA A 228 23.53 7.49 -18.59
C ALA A 228 22.91 8.60 -17.72
N LEU A 229 22.19 8.24 -16.66
CA LEU A 229 21.56 9.20 -15.75
C LEU A 229 22.54 9.77 -14.70
N ARG A 230 23.47 8.94 -14.23
CA ARG A 230 24.47 9.28 -13.19
C ARG A 230 25.17 10.64 -13.37
N PRO A 231 25.70 11.03 -14.55
CA PRO A 231 26.40 12.32 -14.68
C PRO A 231 25.48 13.55 -14.63
N GLN A 232 24.15 13.37 -14.63
CA GLN A 232 23.18 14.46 -14.68
C GLN A 232 22.67 14.87 -13.29
N VAL A 233 22.97 14.07 -12.25
CA VAL A 233 22.40 14.19 -10.92
C VAL A 233 23.46 14.11 -9.82
N ASP A 234 23.15 14.67 -8.66
CA ASP A 234 24.00 14.60 -7.47
C ASP A 234 23.70 13.33 -6.67
N VAL A 235 22.43 12.95 -6.58
CA VAL A 235 21.95 11.73 -5.91
C VAL A 235 21.09 10.94 -6.90
N LEU A 236 21.37 9.65 -7.09
CA LEU A 236 20.60 8.75 -7.95
C LEU A 236 19.94 7.65 -7.13
N ALA A 237 18.61 7.68 -7.05
CA ALA A 237 17.81 6.63 -6.47
C ALA A 237 17.26 5.71 -7.57
N VAL A 238 17.42 4.40 -7.39
CA VAL A 238 16.84 3.39 -8.27
C VAL A 238 15.78 2.61 -7.52
N SER A 239 14.55 2.68 -7.99
CA SER A 239 13.41 1.98 -7.41
C SER A 239 13.18 0.65 -8.10
N TYR A 240 12.82 -0.37 -7.33
CA TYR A 240 12.52 -1.69 -7.85
C TYR A 240 11.25 -2.25 -7.24
N HIS A 241 10.38 -2.77 -8.10
CA HIS A 241 9.20 -3.52 -7.71
C HIS A 241 9.49 -5.02 -7.94
N TRP A 242 9.83 -5.77 -6.89
CA TRP A 242 10.49 -7.10 -7.02
C TRP A 242 10.36 -8.03 -5.81
N GLY A 243 10.77 -9.28 -5.99
CA GLY A 243 10.94 -10.24 -4.89
C GLY A 243 9.63 -10.85 -4.38
N ALA A 244 9.71 -11.67 -3.34
CA ALA A 244 8.54 -12.39 -2.82
C ALA A 244 7.60 -11.48 -2.02
N GLU A 245 6.29 -11.64 -2.22
CA GLU A 245 5.28 -11.02 -1.35
C GLU A 245 5.32 -11.59 0.09
N TYR A 246 5.01 -10.74 1.05
CA TYR A 246 4.79 -11.03 2.47
C TYR A 246 5.97 -11.68 3.20
N VAL A 247 7.19 -11.31 2.82
CA VAL A 247 8.42 -11.69 3.52
C VAL A 247 9.23 -10.46 3.91
N SER A 248 9.99 -10.58 5.00
CA SER A 248 10.80 -9.47 5.54
C SER A 248 12.18 -9.32 4.89
N LEU A 249 12.56 -10.23 3.99
CA LEU A 249 13.87 -10.21 3.33
C LEU A 249 13.67 -10.29 1.82
N PRO A 250 14.47 -9.54 1.02
CA PRO A 250 14.44 -9.64 -0.43
C PRO A 250 14.75 -11.08 -0.85
N THR A 251 13.72 -11.79 -1.30
CA THR A 251 13.79 -13.23 -1.58
C THR A 251 13.21 -13.49 -2.95
N VAL A 252 13.80 -14.43 -3.68
CA VAL A 252 13.24 -14.95 -4.93
C VAL A 252 11.94 -15.71 -4.63
N ALA A 253 10.92 -15.54 -5.47
CA ALA A 253 9.68 -16.30 -5.38
C ALA A 253 9.38 -17.06 -6.67
N ALA A 254 8.77 -18.24 -6.53
CA ALA A 254 8.19 -18.94 -7.66
C ALA A 254 6.93 -18.23 -8.16
N GLY A 255 6.76 -18.14 -9.48
CA GLY A 255 5.57 -17.52 -10.09
C GLY A 255 5.71 -16.03 -10.42
N ILE A 256 6.86 -15.43 -10.11
CA ILE A 256 7.29 -14.12 -10.56
C ILE A 256 8.62 -14.25 -11.31
N ALA A 257 9.19 -13.14 -11.79
CA ALA A 257 10.52 -13.16 -12.39
C ALA A 257 11.57 -13.71 -11.41
N ASP A 258 12.40 -14.65 -11.88
CA ASP A 258 13.40 -15.37 -11.09
C ASP A 258 14.68 -14.55 -10.88
N ASP A 259 14.50 -13.29 -10.50
CA ASP A 259 15.57 -12.34 -10.24
C ASP A 259 15.93 -12.35 -8.76
N ASP A 260 17.22 -12.47 -8.45
CA ASP A 260 17.75 -12.25 -7.10
C ASP A 260 17.78 -10.74 -6.80
N PRO A 261 16.91 -10.23 -5.91
CA PRO A 261 16.83 -8.80 -5.66
C PRO A 261 18.12 -8.24 -5.02
N VAL A 262 18.83 -9.06 -4.23
CA VAL A 262 20.09 -8.64 -3.59
C VAL A 262 21.18 -8.47 -4.65
N ALA A 263 21.28 -9.41 -5.59
CA ALA A 263 22.25 -9.33 -6.67
C ALA A 263 21.99 -8.13 -7.60
N ILE A 264 20.72 -7.81 -7.88
CA ILE A 264 20.38 -6.65 -8.71
C ILE A 264 20.65 -5.34 -7.96
N ALA A 265 20.28 -5.26 -6.68
CA ALA A 265 20.58 -4.09 -5.85
C ALA A 265 22.08 -3.77 -5.85
N HIS A 266 22.94 -4.78 -5.67
CA HIS A 266 24.39 -4.60 -5.71
C HIS A 266 24.87 -4.13 -7.09
N LEU A 267 24.35 -4.74 -8.17
CA LEU A 267 24.69 -4.33 -9.54
C LEU A 267 24.30 -2.87 -9.83
N ALA A 268 23.15 -2.42 -9.31
CA ALA A 268 22.69 -1.04 -9.45
C ALA A 268 23.62 -0.04 -8.75
N ILE A 269 24.06 -0.37 -7.53
CA ILE A 269 25.03 0.41 -6.77
C ILE A 269 26.37 0.45 -7.53
N ASP A 270 26.85 -0.70 -8.02
CA ASP A 270 28.09 -0.79 -8.79
C ASP A 270 28.03 0.03 -10.09
N ALA A 271 26.85 0.18 -10.71
CA ALA A 271 26.61 1.01 -11.88
C ALA A 271 26.49 2.52 -11.59
N GLY A 272 26.36 2.93 -10.32
CA GLY A 272 26.36 4.33 -9.90
C GLY A 272 25.07 4.82 -9.21
N ALA A 273 24.17 3.93 -8.81
CA ALA A 273 23.10 4.28 -7.89
C ALA A 273 23.68 4.64 -6.50
N ASP A 274 23.13 5.67 -5.86
CA ASP A 274 23.45 6.00 -4.46
C ASP A 274 22.47 5.31 -3.50
N LEU A 275 21.21 5.15 -3.93
CA LEU A 275 20.14 4.53 -3.16
C LEU A 275 19.41 3.48 -4.00
N VAL A 276 19.05 2.38 -3.36
CA VAL A 276 18.13 1.37 -3.90
C VAL A 276 16.87 1.35 -3.03
N ILE A 277 15.71 1.52 -3.64
CA ILE A 277 14.40 1.53 -2.97
C ILE A 277 13.64 0.29 -3.46
N GLY A 278 13.28 -0.61 -2.55
CA GLY A 278 12.56 -1.84 -2.87
C GLY A 278 11.09 -1.79 -2.46
N ASN A 279 10.21 -2.21 -3.37
CA ASN A 279 8.76 -2.29 -3.28
C ASN A 279 8.29 -3.68 -3.76
N HIS A 280 6.99 -3.98 -3.62
CA HIS A 280 6.29 -5.26 -3.93
C HIS A 280 6.04 -6.22 -2.75
N PRO A 281 6.96 -6.46 -1.79
CA PRO A 281 6.70 -7.43 -0.74
C PRO A 281 5.49 -7.14 0.15
N HIS A 282 4.92 -5.93 0.12
CA HIS A 282 3.78 -5.52 0.95
C HIS A 282 3.96 -5.83 2.44
N TRP A 283 5.21 -5.77 2.91
CA TRP A 283 5.59 -6.08 4.28
C TRP A 283 6.66 -5.10 4.74
N VAL A 284 6.52 -4.61 5.98
CA VAL A 284 7.44 -3.67 6.63
C VAL A 284 8.00 -4.32 7.90
#